data_AF-A0A0B5BAD8-F1
#
_entry.id   AF-A0A0B5BAD8-F1
#
_cell.length_a   1.000
_cell.length_b   1.000
_cell.length_c   1.000
_cell.angle_alpha   90.00
_cell.angle_beta   90.00
_cell.angle_gamma   90.00
#
_symmetry.space_group_name_H-M   'P 1'
#
loop_
_entity.id
_entity.type
_entity.pdbx_description
1 polymer ?
#
loop_
_entity_poly.entity_id
_entity_poly.type
_entity_poly.pdbx_seq_one_letter_code
_entity_poly.pdbx_strand_id
1 'polypeptide(L)'
;MDVCEQIRLDISEEVERLMGDRLILAEDVQKVIHHAETTGKKLVDPATGRSLAYYRPKAVTYWVEYSRNGEGYQVHTAYSHRMVMKSSGSTREWVKSGSVSTWHCSQCQAPLEVQTVRLQYMQSIFPINLPACSQCGFILIDEELATGKVAEAEQALEDK
;
A
#
# COMPACT_ATOMS: atom_id res chain seq x y z
N MET A 1 -15.32 -20.67 3.56
CA MET A 1 -13.87 -20.87 3.77
C MET A 1 -13.20 -20.05 2.69
N ASP A 2 -12.68 -18.90 3.09
CA ASP A 2 -12.00 -17.98 2.21
C ASP A 2 -10.60 -18.54 1.92
N VAL A 3 -10.20 -18.59 0.64
CA VAL A 3 -8.96 -19.26 0.18
C VAL A 3 -7.69 -18.60 0.76
N CYS A 4 -7.80 -17.40 1.32
CA CYS A 4 -6.69 -16.68 1.96
C CYS A 4 -6.25 -17.23 3.33
N GLU A 5 -7.05 -18.06 4.01
CA GLU A 5 -6.72 -18.62 5.34
C GLU A 5 -5.51 -19.59 5.32
N GLN A 6 -5.03 -20.00 4.14
CA GLN A 6 -3.92 -20.95 3.99
C GLN A 6 -2.54 -20.30 3.78
N ILE A 7 -2.45 -18.97 3.76
CA ILE A 7 -1.15 -18.29 3.62
C ILE A 7 -0.43 -18.30 4.98
N ARG A 8 0.73 -18.98 5.04
CA ARG A 8 1.62 -18.94 6.20
C ARG A 8 2.29 -17.58 6.30
N LEU A 9 2.01 -16.87 7.39
CA LEU A 9 2.64 -15.59 7.72
C LEU A 9 3.67 -15.79 8.82
N ASP A 10 4.87 -15.27 8.60
CA ASP A 10 5.87 -15.05 9.63
C ASP A 10 5.80 -13.56 10.01
N ILE A 11 5.40 -13.29 11.25
CA ILE A 11 5.21 -11.94 11.79
C ILE A 11 6.03 -11.88 13.08
N SER A 12 6.94 -10.91 13.17
CA SER A 12 7.71 -10.69 14.39
C SER A 12 6.85 -10.06 15.48
N GLU A 13 7.23 -10.24 16.76
CA GLU A 13 6.51 -9.64 17.89
C GLU A 13 6.41 -8.09 17.80
N GLU A 14 7.36 -7.45 17.12
CA GLU A 14 7.32 -6.02 16.85
C GLU A 14 6.20 -5.66 15.86
N VAL A 15 6.12 -6.41 14.75
CA VAL A 15 5.10 -6.18 13.72
C VAL A 15 3.71 -6.58 14.22
N GLU A 16 3.59 -7.64 15.02
CA GLU A 16 2.32 -8.02 15.66
C GLU A 16 1.77 -6.92 16.57
N ARG A 17 2.64 -6.30 17.39
CA ARG A 17 2.25 -5.15 18.23
C ARG A 17 1.80 -3.96 17.39
N LEU A 18 2.58 -3.61 16.37
CA LEU A 18 2.27 -2.52 15.46
C LEU A 18 0.93 -2.74 14.72
N MET A 19 0.65 -3.97 14.29
CA MET A 19 -0.63 -4.34 13.71
C MET A 19 -1.77 -4.22 14.72
N GLY A 20 -1.55 -4.67 15.96
CA GLY A 20 -2.50 -4.56 17.06
C GLY A 20 -2.89 -3.11 17.35
N ASP A 21 -1.90 -2.21 17.45
CA ASP A 21 -2.11 -0.78 17.68
C ASP A 21 -2.89 -0.11 16.53
N ARG A 22 -2.75 -0.64 15.30
CA ARG A 22 -3.42 -0.15 14.09
C ARG A 22 -4.74 -0.86 13.79
N LEU A 23 -5.18 -1.78 14.66
CA LEU A 23 -6.38 -2.61 14.46
C LEU A 23 -6.36 -3.38 13.13
N ILE A 24 -5.18 -3.84 12.70
CA ILE A 24 -4.99 -4.64 11.49
C ILE A 24 -4.90 -6.11 11.91
N LEU A 25 -5.80 -6.94 11.38
CA LEU A 25 -5.80 -8.36 11.68
C LEU A 25 -4.88 -9.12 10.73
N ALA A 26 -4.37 -10.28 11.17
CA ALA A 26 -3.61 -11.18 10.31
C ALA A 26 -4.42 -11.59 9.06
N GLU A 27 -5.74 -11.72 9.18
CA GLU A 27 -6.63 -12.01 8.04
C GLU A 27 -6.64 -10.90 6.98
N ASP A 28 -6.49 -9.62 7.38
CA ASP A 28 -6.41 -8.51 6.44
C ASP A 28 -5.10 -8.57 5.67
N VAL A 29 -4.01 -8.89 6.36
CA VAL A 29 -2.69 -9.11 5.76
C VAL A 29 -2.73 -10.29 4.78
N GLN A 30 -3.32 -11.41 5.16
CA GLN A 30 -3.49 -12.57 4.30
C GLN A 30 -4.31 -12.22 3.04
N LYS A 31 -5.40 -11.46 3.16
CA LYS A 31 -6.20 -11.01 2.01
C LYS A 31 -5.39 -10.13 1.07
N VAL A 32 -4.59 -9.21 1.59
CA VAL A 32 -3.71 -8.34 0.78
C VAL A 32 -2.68 -9.18 0.02
N ILE A 33 -1.95 -10.07 0.71
CA ILE A 33 -0.92 -10.91 0.10
C ILE A 33 -1.57 -11.85 -0.93
N HIS A 34 -2.70 -12.49 -0.60
CA HIS A 34 -3.43 -13.33 -1.53
C HIS A 34 -3.82 -12.57 -2.81
N HIS A 35 -4.41 -11.37 -2.67
CA HIS A 35 -4.77 -10.54 -3.82
C HIS A 35 -3.56 -10.15 -4.66
N ALA A 36 -2.47 -9.78 -4.00
CA ALA A 36 -1.22 -9.38 -4.64
C ALA A 36 -0.59 -10.52 -5.45
N GLU A 37 -0.52 -11.72 -4.88
CA GLU A 37 0.10 -12.88 -5.52
C GLU A 37 -0.79 -13.50 -6.61
N THR A 38 -2.12 -13.42 -6.47
CA THR A 38 -3.06 -13.92 -7.49
C THR A 38 -3.18 -12.99 -8.70
N THR A 39 -3.10 -11.67 -8.49
CA THR A 39 -3.30 -10.69 -9.57
C THR A 39 -2.01 -10.08 -10.10
N GLY A 40 -0.90 -10.22 -9.38
CA GLY A 40 0.35 -9.50 -9.65
C GLY A 40 0.31 -8.02 -9.27
N LYS A 41 -0.77 -7.53 -8.66
CA LYS A 41 -0.92 -6.12 -8.24
C LYS A 41 -0.12 -5.84 -6.97
N LYS A 42 1.19 -5.70 -7.15
CA LYS A 42 2.16 -5.35 -6.12
C LYS A 42 3.34 -4.60 -6.73
N LEU A 43 4.05 -3.89 -5.88
CA LEU A 43 5.33 -3.30 -6.16
C LEU A 43 6.41 -4.21 -5.60
N VAL A 44 7.55 -4.30 -6.27
CA VAL A 44 8.70 -5.09 -5.83
C VAL A 44 9.92 -4.20 -5.82
N ASP A 45 10.65 -4.22 -4.72
CA ASP A 45 11.97 -3.64 -4.62
C ASP A 45 13.01 -4.72 -4.98
N PRO A 46 13.67 -4.64 -6.15
CA PRO A 46 14.64 -5.63 -6.56
C PRO A 46 15.92 -5.62 -5.71
N ALA A 47 16.20 -4.55 -4.96
CA ALA A 47 17.38 -4.48 -4.10
C ALA A 47 17.22 -5.31 -2.83
N THR A 48 16.03 -5.31 -2.25
CA THR A 48 15.73 -5.98 -0.98
C THR A 48 14.90 -7.27 -1.15
N GLY A 49 14.27 -7.47 -2.32
CA GLY A 49 13.32 -8.55 -2.56
C GLY A 49 11.98 -8.35 -1.86
N ARG A 50 11.74 -7.16 -1.29
CA ARG A 50 10.48 -6.82 -0.63
C ARG A 50 9.40 -6.52 -1.65
N SER A 51 8.18 -6.81 -1.26
CA SER A 51 6.95 -6.55 -2.01
C SER A 51 6.06 -5.63 -1.19
N LEU A 52 5.52 -4.60 -1.81
CA LEU A 52 4.51 -3.73 -1.22
C LEU A 52 3.21 -3.88 -2.01
N ALA A 53 2.13 -4.23 -1.33
CA ALA A 53 0.82 -4.36 -1.95
C ALA A 53 -0.25 -3.68 -1.12
N TYR A 54 -1.35 -3.33 -1.77
CA TYR A 54 -2.55 -2.87 -1.10
C TYR A 54 -3.79 -3.56 -1.63
N TYR A 55 -4.76 -3.72 -0.74
CA TYR A 55 -6.08 -4.23 -1.08
C TYR A 55 -7.15 -3.50 -0.29
N ARG A 56 -8.24 -3.15 -0.98
CA ARG A 56 -9.38 -2.44 -0.40
C ARG A 56 -10.62 -3.34 -0.49
N PRO A 57 -10.84 -4.25 0.47
CA PRO A 57 -12.02 -5.14 0.45
C PRO A 57 -13.33 -4.38 0.69
N LYS A 58 -13.30 -3.29 1.48
CA LYS A 58 -14.48 -2.47 1.82
C LYS A 58 -14.12 -0.97 1.86
N ALA A 59 -14.32 -0.31 3.01
CA ALA A 59 -14.07 1.11 3.20
C ALA A 59 -12.62 1.44 3.57
N VAL A 60 -11.83 0.44 3.97
CA VAL A 60 -10.43 0.58 4.38
C VAL A 60 -9.53 -0.04 3.34
N THR A 61 -8.47 0.68 2.98
CA THR A 61 -7.36 0.18 2.18
C THR A 61 -6.26 -0.29 3.12
N TYR A 62 -5.93 -1.57 3.06
CA TYR A 62 -4.83 -2.16 3.82
C TYR A 62 -3.59 -2.26 2.93
N TRP A 63 -2.45 -1.91 3.51
CA TRP A 63 -1.14 -1.99 2.89
C TRP A 63 -0.27 -2.97 3.68
N VAL A 64 0.50 -3.76 2.95
CA VAL A 64 1.40 -4.75 3.54
C VAL A 64 2.71 -4.71 2.77
N GLU A 65 3.80 -4.52 3.51
CA GLU A 65 5.16 -4.79 3.03
C GLU A 65 5.58 -6.17 3.52
N TYR A 66 5.96 -7.05 2.59
CA TYR A 66 6.30 -8.43 2.89
C TYR A 66 7.38 -8.96 1.95
N SER A 67 8.07 -10.02 2.34
CA SER A 67 8.98 -10.76 1.46
C SER A 67 8.62 -12.24 1.45
N ARG A 68 8.84 -12.91 0.31
CA ARG A 68 8.60 -14.35 0.20
C ARG A 68 9.66 -15.12 0.99
N ASN A 69 9.24 -16.03 1.86
CA ASN A 69 10.12 -16.90 2.65
C ASN A 69 9.67 -18.37 2.50
N GLY A 70 10.26 -19.07 1.53
CA GLY A 70 9.89 -20.45 1.22
C GLY A 70 8.43 -20.60 0.77
N GLU A 71 7.64 -21.34 1.55
CA GLU A 71 6.19 -21.52 1.35
C GLU A 71 5.33 -20.45 2.04
N GLY A 72 5.94 -19.55 2.81
CA GLY A 72 5.25 -18.47 3.53
C GLY A 72 5.73 -17.08 3.14
N TYR A 73 5.29 -16.09 3.91
CA TYR A 73 5.65 -14.69 3.72
C TYR A 73 6.04 -14.07 5.04
N GLN A 74 7.20 -13.40 5.06
CA GLN A 74 7.62 -12.55 6.17
C GLN A 74 6.94 -11.19 6.02
N VAL A 75 6.18 -10.78 7.03
CA VAL A 75 5.58 -9.44 7.08
C VAL A 75 6.59 -8.48 7.74
N HIS A 76 6.88 -7.36 7.07
CA HIS A 76 7.78 -6.32 7.56
C HIS A 76 7.02 -5.15 8.20
N THR A 77 5.88 -4.77 7.61
CA THR A 77 4.98 -3.75 8.17
C THR A 77 3.59 -3.88 7.55
N ALA A 78 2.57 -3.39 8.27
CA ALA A 78 1.23 -3.22 7.76
C ALA A 78 0.64 -1.91 8.27
N TYR A 79 -0.08 -1.21 7.39
CA TYR A 79 -0.76 0.05 7.70
C TYR A 79 -2.05 0.14 6.90
N SER A 80 -2.93 1.05 7.30
CA SER A 80 -4.21 1.23 6.61
C SER A 80 -4.59 2.70 6.55
N HIS A 81 -5.45 3.02 5.59
CA HIS A 81 -6.09 4.32 5.47
C HIS A 81 -7.45 4.16 4.79
N ARG A 82 -8.31 5.16 4.88
CA ARG A 82 -9.69 5.12 4.34
C ARG A 82 -9.82 5.85 3.02
N MET A 83 -8.85 6.67 2.63
CA MET A 83 -8.86 7.37 1.33
C MET A 83 -8.98 6.41 0.12
N VAL A 84 -9.85 6.77 -0.83
CA VAL A 84 -9.99 6.13 -2.13
C VAL A 84 -8.96 6.72 -3.07
N MET A 85 -8.15 5.88 -3.70
CA MET A 85 -7.13 6.28 -4.65
C MET A 85 -7.64 6.23 -6.09
N LYS A 86 -7.45 7.32 -6.84
CA LYS A 86 -7.67 7.35 -8.30
C LYS A 86 -6.48 8.01 -8.99
N SER A 87 -5.74 7.26 -9.80
CA SER A 87 -4.73 7.85 -10.67
C SER A 87 -5.44 8.66 -11.77
N SER A 88 -5.19 9.97 -11.82
CA SER A 88 -5.55 10.82 -12.97
C SER A 88 -4.27 11.17 -13.69
N GLY A 89 -4.23 11.04 -15.01
CA GLY A 89 -3.00 11.18 -15.81
C GLY A 89 -2.15 12.43 -15.51
N SER A 90 -0.88 12.37 -15.94
CA SER A 90 0.22 13.28 -15.56
C SER A 90 -0.16 14.77 -15.47
N THR A 91 0.05 15.39 -14.31
CA THR A 91 0.25 16.84 -14.19
C THR A 91 1.65 17.07 -13.61
N ARG A 92 2.44 17.90 -14.27
CA ARG A 92 3.82 18.22 -13.89
C ARG A 92 3.81 19.19 -12.70
N GLU A 93 4.16 18.72 -11.51
CA GLU A 93 4.83 19.53 -10.48
C GLU A 93 5.40 18.64 -9.37
N TRP A 94 6.60 18.97 -8.87
CA TRP A 94 7.40 18.10 -8.02
C TRP A 94 7.04 18.24 -6.55
N VAL A 95 6.86 17.12 -5.84
CA VAL A 95 7.08 17.05 -4.39
C VAL A 95 8.08 15.92 -4.14
N LYS A 96 9.29 16.28 -3.69
CA LYS A 96 10.25 15.30 -3.18
C LYS A 96 9.89 15.01 -1.71
N SER A 97 9.35 13.84 -1.45
CA SER A 97 9.50 13.16 -0.15
C SER A 97 10.44 11.98 -0.39
N GLY A 98 11.46 11.90 0.46
CA GLY A 98 12.70 11.20 0.19
C GLY A 98 12.60 9.70 0.39
N SER A 99 12.79 8.97 -0.69
CA SER A 99 13.67 7.81 -0.82
C SER A 99 13.78 7.55 -2.32
N VAL A 100 14.98 7.20 -2.81
CA VAL A 100 15.15 6.74 -4.20
C VAL A 100 14.50 5.36 -4.26
N SER A 101 13.18 5.38 -4.39
CA SER A 101 12.32 4.22 -4.36
C SER A 101 12.54 3.41 -5.65
N THR A 102 13.37 2.37 -5.58
CA THR A 102 13.64 1.41 -6.68
C THR A 102 12.46 0.45 -6.89
N TRP A 103 11.25 0.82 -6.46
CA TRP A 103 10.07 -0.01 -6.58
C TRP A 103 9.64 -0.11 -8.04
N HIS A 104 9.38 -1.33 -8.48
CA HIS A 104 8.87 -1.64 -9.81
C HIS A 104 7.50 -2.31 -9.70
N CYS A 105 6.62 -2.05 -10.65
CA CYS A 105 5.36 -2.76 -10.71
C CYS A 105 5.59 -4.21 -11.12
N SER A 106 5.17 -5.18 -10.30
CA SER A 106 5.32 -6.61 -10.61
C SER A 106 4.50 -7.03 -11.82
N GLN A 107 3.33 -6.41 -12.05
CA GLN A 107 2.44 -6.75 -13.15
C GLN A 107 2.97 -6.23 -14.50
N CYS A 108 3.53 -5.02 -14.51
CA CYS A 108 3.95 -4.35 -15.76
C CYS A 108 5.47 -4.39 -15.98
N GLN A 109 6.24 -4.84 -14.98
CA GLN A 109 7.71 -4.83 -14.97
C GLN A 109 8.31 -3.46 -15.32
N ALA A 110 7.60 -2.39 -14.94
CA ALA A 110 7.96 -1.01 -15.24
C ALA A 110 8.30 -0.24 -13.96
N PRO A 111 9.25 0.71 -14.02
CA PRO A 111 9.50 1.63 -12.92
C PRO A 111 8.29 2.52 -12.68
N LEU A 112 8.18 3.04 -11.46
CA LEU A 112 7.12 3.98 -11.12
C LEU A 112 7.47 5.38 -11.59
N GLU A 113 6.46 6.05 -12.13
CA GLU A 113 6.54 7.45 -12.55
C GLU A 113 5.70 8.30 -11.61
N VAL A 114 6.14 9.52 -11.31
CA VAL A 114 5.37 10.44 -10.49
C VAL A 114 4.13 10.87 -11.27
N GLN A 115 2.95 10.55 -10.74
CA GLN A 115 1.65 10.89 -11.31
C GLN A 115 0.78 11.59 -10.28
N THR A 116 -0.16 12.41 -10.76
CA THR A 116 -1.11 13.11 -9.89
C THR A 116 -2.26 12.18 -9.52
N VAL A 117 -2.17 11.62 -8.31
CA VAL A 117 -3.19 10.76 -7.72
C VAL A 117 -4.19 11.63 -6.98
N ARG A 118 -5.47 11.39 -7.24
CA ARG A 118 -6.57 11.97 -6.48
C ARG A 118 -6.91 11.05 -5.33
N LEU A 119 -6.60 11.48 -4.12
CA LEU A 119 -7.08 10.86 -2.90
C LEU A 119 -8.45 11.45 -2.56
N GLN A 120 -9.46 10.59 -2.47
CA GLN A 120 -10.81 10.98 -2.13
C GLN A 120 -11.18 10.43 -0.76
N TYR A 121 -11.61 11.30 0.15
CA TYR A 121 -12.19 10.91 1.43
C TYR A 121 -13.44 11.76 1.70
N MET A 122 -14.54 11.11 2.07
CA MET A 122 -15.87 11.72 2.14
C MET A 122 -16.20 12.49 0.84
N GLN A 123 -16.53 13.78 0.93
CA GLN A 123 -16.82 14.66 -0.22
C GLN A 123 -15.60 15.45 -0.71
N SER A 124 -14.43 15.25 -0.09
CA SER A 124 -13.20 15.98 -0.41
C SER A 124 -12.28 15.16 -1.32
N ILE A 125 -11.63 15.84 -2.27
CA ILE A 125 -10.67 15.25 -3.19
C ILE A 125 -9.39 16.08 -3.13
N PHE A 126 -8.26 15.40 -2.88
CA PHE A 126 -6.94 16.00 -2.80
C PHE A 126 -6.05 15.45 -3.92
N PRO A 127 -5.58 16.30 -4.85
CA PRO A 127 -4.54 15.90 -5.78
C PRO A 127 -3.19 15.87 -5.05
N ILE A 128 -2.50 14.74 -5.12
CA ILE A 128 -1.13 14.56 -4.59
C ILE A 128 -0.29 13.84 -5.64
N ASN A 129 0.98 14.23 -5.74
CA ASN A 129 1.90 13.58 -6.66
C ASN A 129 2.53 12.36 -5.96
N LEU A 130 2.23 11.18 -6.48
CA LEU A 130 2.70 9.90 -5.94
C LEU A 130 3.33 9.07 -7.04
N PRO A 131 4.33 8.23 -6.71
CA PRO A 131 4.84 7.25 -7.66
C PRO A 131 3.73 6.27 -8.00
N ALA A 132 3.43 6.11 -9.29
CA ALA A 132 2.43 5.17 -9.78
C ALA A 132 2.90 4.55 -11.09
N CYS A 133 2.46 3.32 -11.35
CA CYS A 133 2.75 2.65 -12.61
C CYS A 133 2.02 3.36 -13.76
N SER A 134 2.74 3.75 -14.80
CA SER A 134 2.15 4.40 -15.99
C SER A 134 1.26 3.47 -16.82
N GLN A 135 1.37 2.15 -16.62
CA GLN A 135 0.62 1.13 -17.36
C GLN A 135 -0.66 0.68 -16.64
N CYS A 136 -0.56 0.22 -15.38
CA CYS A 136 -1.71 -0.30 -14.63
C CYS A 136 -2.29 0.69 -13.61
N GLY A 137 -1.63 1.82 -13.37
CA GLY A 137 -2.06 2.81 -12.39
C GLY A 137 -1.90 2.39 -10.93
N PHE A 138 -1.13 1.33 -10.64
CA PHE A 138 -0.83 0.91 -9.27
C PHE A 138 0.02 1.97 -8.56
N ILE A 139 -0.42 2.41 -7.38
CA ILE A 139 0.14 3.57 -6.67
C ILE A 139 1.05 3.08 -5.55
N LEU A 140 2.11 3.83 -5.27
CA LEU A 140 2.96 3.70 -4.10
C LEU A 140 2.57 4.77 -3.07
N ILE A 141 2.02 4.34 -1.95
CA ILE A 141 1.96 5.11 -0.71
C ILE A 141 2.80 4.30 0.26
N ASP A 142 3.87 4.90 0.79
CA ASP A 142 4.67 4.27 1.84
C ASP A 142 4.03 4.48 3.22
N GLU A 143 4.56 3.78 4.22
CA GLU A 143 4.07 3.85 5.59
C GLU A 143 4.13 5.29 6.14
N GLU A 144 5.23 6.01 5.93
CA GLU A 144 5.43 7.37 6.45
C GLU A 144 4.35 8.33 5.92
N LEU A 145 4.05 8.25 4.62
CA LEU A 145 3.01 9.05 4.00
C LEU A 145 1.62 8.67 4.50
N ALA A 146 1.34 7.37 4.65
CA ALA A 146 0.05 6.87 5.12
C ALA A 146 -0.23 7.26 6.59
N THR A 147 0.75 7.08 7.47
CA THR A 147 0.61 7.38 8.90
C THR A 147 0.85 8.85 9.24
N GLY A 148 1.45 9.62 8.33
CA GLY A 148 1.67 11.05 8.47
C GLY A 148 0.57 11.87 7.78
N LYS A 149 0.91 12.46 6.63
CA LYS A 149 0.04 13.45 5.94
C LYS A 149 -1.35 12.91 5.58
N VAL A 150 -1.46 11.63 5.23
CA VAL A 150 -2.76 11.01 4.91
C VAL A 150 -3.60 10.92 6.19
N ALA A 151 -3.05 10.40 7.29
CA ALA A 151 -3.75 10.32 8.57
C ALA A 151 -4.16 11.69 9.11
N GLU A 152 -3.29 12.70 9.05
CA GLU A 152 -3.60 14.09 9.44
C GLU A 152 -4.77 14.66 8.64
N ALA A 153 -4.79 14.42 7.32
CA ALA A 153 -5.87 14.85 6.45
C ALA A 153 -7.19 14.11 6.73
N GLU A 154 -7.14 12.83 7.09
CA GLU A 154 -8.33 12.08 7.53
C GLU A 154 -8.90 12.67 8.82
N GLN A 155 -8.07 12.87 9.85
CA GLN A 155 -8.50 13.44 11.14
C GLN A 155 -9.13 14.83 10.98
N ALA A 156 -8.49 15.72 10.21
CA ALA A 156 -8.99 17.08 9.98
C ALA A 156 -10.32 17.12 9.21
N LEU A 157 -10.67 16.07 8.48
CA LEU A 157 -11.96 15.93 7.81
C LEU A 157 -13.03 15.32 8.72
N GLU A 158 -12.65 14.51 9.70
CA GLU A 158 -13.59 13.89 10.65
C GLU A 158 -14.00 14.83 11.78
N ASP A 159 -13.13 15.79 12.13
CA ASP A 159 -13.43 16.83 13.12
C ASP A 159 -14.36 17.94 12.58
N LYS A 160 -14.77 17.88 11.30
CA LYS A 160 -15.66 18.85 10.65
C LYS A 160 -17.10 18.36 10.56
#